data_AF-A0A3L8P864-F1
#
_entry.id   AF-A0A3L8P864-F1
#
_cell.length_a   1.000
_cell.length_b   1.000
_cell.length_c   1.000
_cell.angle_alpha   90.00
_cell.angle_beta   90.00
_cell.angle_gamma   90.00
#
_symmetry.space_group_name_H-M   'P 1'
#
loop_
_entity.id
_entity.type
_entity.pdbx_description
1 polymer ?
#
loop_
_entity_poly.entity_id
_entity_poly.type
_entity_poly.pdbx_seq_one_letter_code
_entity_poly.pdbx_strand_id
1 'polypeptide(L)'
;MKTVSDMSLRLLRAPRGSRPSRPPSCDPSDAFRPGTSGAAFRSAPYFRMMPTTTTAPAPPPTTASDAASAEVSRPSARDPWFDNAKFALVALVVVGHSLVLTPGTTAHGWVYTFLYSWHVPAFVLVTGYLSRSFAYTPKRLWTLVCTVAVPYVVFSELLVLFRNTVGHEGLSTSLLDPKWPMWYLTALFAWRLVTPLFKAMPLLVAVGVAVAVSLVGGIVAPHTFDLARAAGLLPFFVVGLKLRREHLALLHRSSVRFAGLFALAVIFVAAPSVRLVSTEYLYYRSTYAEIGDPVVAGLLIRLGVIALGLVGAFAFLSLVPASRTWMTRLGAASLVVYLFHGFVIKAWTYLGVPDWADAHPGVSLLLMPVAAVGLATLLAQPVLAVRLNALVDPVGWLKQRLWPSMPEEPLAQSPIRPVPVQQVPTSGLLR
;
A
#
# COMPACT_ATOMS: atom_id res chain seq x y z
N MET A 1 38.40 -23.64 -35.74
CA MET A 1 39.07 -22.78 -36.75
C MET A 1 38.20 -21.54 -36.89
N LYS A 2 38.56 -20.37 -36.34
CA LYS A 2 39.39 -19.32 -36.98
C LYS A 2 38.86 -19.02 -38.40
N THR A 3 38.41 -17.84 -38.82
CA THR A 3 38.43 -16.45 -38.34
C THR A 3 37.64 -15.67 -39.41
N VAL A 4 36.73 -14.74 -39.10
CA VAL A 4 36.53 -13.52 -39.92
C VAL A 4 36.10 -12.40 -38.99
N SER A 5 37.11 -11.75 -38.44
CA SER A 5 37.08 -10.46 -37.78
C SER A 5 37.69 -9.50 -38.79
N ASP A 6 36.90 -8.77 -39.59
CA ASP A 6 37.45 -7.68 -40.41
C ASP A 6 36.39 -6.71 -40.98
N MET A 7 35.49 -6.19 -40.14
CA MET A 7 34.63 -5.06 -40.56
C MET A 7 34.39 -4.03 -39.46
N SER A 8 35.44 -3.75 -38.70
CA SER A 8 35.55 -2.59 -37.82
C SER A 8 36.83 -1.86 -38.19
N LEU A 9 36.78 -0.88 -39.10
CA LEU A 9 37.79 0.20 -39.26
C LEU A 9 37.51 0.99 -40.55
N ARG A 10 36.48 1.84 -40.55
CA ARG A 10 36.35 3.01 -41.44
C ARG A 10 35.07 3.72 -41.02
N LEU A 11 35.22 4.73 -40.15
CA LEU A 11 34.40 5.95 -40.07
C LEU A 11 34.78 6.74 -38.80
N LEU A 12 36.08 6.97 -38.60
CA LEU A 12 36.62 7.92 -37.64
C LEU A 12 37.70 8.77 -38.32
N ARG A 13 37.32 9.95 -38.85
CA ARG A 13 38.15 11.17 -38.76
C ARG A 13 37.33 12.43 -39.08
N ALA A 14 37.53 13.42 -38.21
CA ALA A 14 36.79 14.68 -38.03
C ALA A 14 37.08 15.76 -39.10
N PRO A 15 36.46 16.94 -38.94
CA PRO A 15 37.30 18.13 -38.70
C PRO A 15 36.84 19.04 -37.54
N ARG A 16 37.83 19.77 -37.02
CA ARG A 16 37.81 20.77 -35.94
C ARG A 16 37.08 22.06 -36.36
N GLY A 17 36.45 22.75 -35.41
CA GLY A 17 36.13 24.18 -35.57
C GLY A 17 35.23 24.80 -34.48
N SER A 18 35.82 25.74 -33.71
CA SER A 18 35.24 26.89 -32.97
C SER A 18 34.26 26.70 -31.78
N ARG A 19 34.73 27.20 -30.62
CA ARG A 19 33.97 27.52 -29.37
C ARG A 19 32.91 28.60 -29.59
N PRO A 20 31.92 28.69 -28.67
CA PRO A 20 31.72 29.96 -27.98
C PRO A 20 31.56 29.87 -26.44
N SER A 21 31.93 31.01 -25.85
CA SER A 21 31.88 31.55 -24.49
C SER A 21 30.82 31.08 -23.48
N ARG A 22 31.27 30.94 -22.22
CA ARG A 22 30.48 30.86 -20.97
C ARG A 22 29.75 32.18 -20.65
N PRO A 23 28.60 32.11 -19.95
CA PRO A 23 28.17 33.11 -18.99
C PRO A 23 28.30 32.63 -17.52
N PRO A 24 28.25 33.53 -16.52
CA PRO A 24 29.07 33.45 -15.31
C PRO A 24 28.40 32.76 -14.11
N SER A 25 29.27 32.34 -13.19
CA SER A 25 29.03 31.83 -11.85
C SER A 25 28.47 32.92 -10.91
N CYS A 26 27.46 32.59 -10.11
CA CYS A 26 27.12 33.32 -8.90
C CYS A 26 27.59 32.51 -7.69
N ASP A 27 28.57 33.04 -6.97
CA ASP A 27 28.94 32.61 -5.62
C ASP A 27 28.47 33.69 -4.62
N PRO A 28 28.14 33.33 -3.37
CA PRO A 28 27.38 34.15 -2.45
C PRO A 28 28.28 34.90 -1.48
N SER A 29 28.23 36.22 -1.52
CA SER A 29 28.63 37.06 -0.39
C SER A 29 28.37 38.50 -0.76
N ASP A 30 27.34 39.11 -0.19
CA ASP A 30 27.46 40.50 0.23
C ASP A 30 26.55 40.76 1.42
N ALA A 31 27.24 40.88 2.55
CA ALA A 31 26.75 41.36 3.80
C ALA A 31 26.76 42.89 3.77
N PHE A 32 25.67 43.53 4.20
CA PHE A 32 25.76 44.87 4.78
C PHE A 32 24.70 45.09 5.86
N ARG A 33 25.22 45.35 7.06
CA ARG A 33 24.64 45.97 8.28
C ARG A 33 25.62 47.13 8.62
N PRO A 34 25.39 48.05 9.58
CA PRO A 34 24.23 48.37 10.45
C PRO A 34 24.00 49.91 10.65
N GLY A 35 23.11 50.29 11.59
CA GLY A 35 23.12 51.60 12.28
C GLY A 35 21.73 52.09 12.74
N THR A 36 21.24 51.74 13.96
CA THR A 36 21.32 52.49 15.24
C THR A 36 20.47 53.77 15.34
N SER A 37 19.44 53.77 16.21
CA SER A 37 19.36 54.59 17.44
C SER A 37 17.97 54.52 18.08
N GLY A 38 17.93 54.47 19.41
CA GLY A 38 16.72 54.33 20.22
C GLY A 38 16.32 55.59 21.01
N ALA A 39 15.67 55.33 22.15
CA ALA A 39 15.10 56.22 23.18
C ALA A 39 13.69 56.75 22.84
N ALA A 40 12.60 56.32 23.50
CA ALA A 40 12.19 56.45 24.92
C ALA A 40 11.57 57.81 25.28
N PHE A 41 10.27 57.83 25.59
CA PHE A 41 9.71 58.71 26.64
C PHE A 41 8.39 58.20 27.21
N ARG A 42 8.15 58.55 28.48
CA ARG A 42 7.16 58.01 29.43
C ARG A 42 5.87 58.87 29.52
N SER A 43 4.86 58.23 30.13
CA SER A 43 3.89 58.73 31.13
C SER A 43 2.69 59.64 30.78
N ALA A 44 1.49 59.01 30.93
CA ALA A 44 0.30 59.42 31.72
C ALA A 44 -0.56 60.62 31.25
N PRO A 45 -1.69 60.92 31.94
CA PRO A 45 -2.99 60.22 31.98
C PRO A 45 -4.15 61.14 31.51
N TYR A 46 -5.35 60.64 31.20
CA TYR A 46 -6.66 61.21 31.62
C TYR A 46 -7.88 60.66 30.83
N PHE A 47 -8.98 60.65 31.57
CA PHE A 47 -10.38 60.82 31.16
C PHE A 47 -11.21 59.66 30.59
N ARG A 48 -11.93 59.08 31.56
CA ARG A 48 -13.26 58.47 31.46
C ARG A 48 -14.24 59.37 30.67
N MET A 49 -14.66 58.92 29.49
CA MET A 49 -15.91 59.34 28.86
C MET A 49 -16.88 58.16 28.85
N MET A 50 -18.06 58.39 29.42
CA MET A 50 -19.22 57.49 29.35
C MET A 50 -19.67 57.36 27.89
N PRO A 51 -19.89 56.15 27.34
CA PRO A 51 -20.64 56.02 26.10
C PRO A 51 -22.13 56.14 26.41
N THR A 52 -22.75 57.15 25.80
CA THR A 52 -24.18 57.30 25.61
C THR A 52 -24.81 56.03 25.05
N THR A 53 -25.91 55.62 25.66
CA THR A 53 -26.78 54.53 25.22
C THR A 53 -27.30 54.83 23.82
N THR A 54 -26.71 54.20 22.80
CA THR A 54 -27.32 54.07 21.48
C THR A 54 -27.63 52.60 21.27
N THR A 55 -28.90 52.23 21.40
CA THR A 55 -29.42 50.90 21.14
C THR A 55 -29.23 50.58 19.65
N ALA A 56 -28.22 49.76 19.34
CA ALA A 56 -28.12 49.14 18.02
C ALA A 56 -29.28 48.15 17.84
N PRO A 57 -29.94 48.10 16.66
CA PRO A 57 -31.00 47.12 16.44
C PRO A 57 -30.42 45.70 16.51
N ALA A 58 -31.12 44.82 17.24
CA ALA A 58 -30.75 43.42 17.35
C ALA A 58 -30.64 42.77 15.95
N PRO A 59 -29.64 41.91 15.69
CA PRO A 59 -29.61 41.14 14.46
C PRO A 59 -30.88 40.28 14.38
N PRO A 60 -31.47 40.10 13.19
CA PRO A 60 -32.68 39.31 13.03
C PRO A 60 -32.44 37.87 13.52
N PRO A 61 -33.46 37.21 14.09
CA PRO A 61 -33.32 35.85 14.57
C PRO A 61 -32.97 34.95 13.39
N THR A 62 -31.78 34.35 13.44
CA THR A 62 -31.34 33.28 12.54
C THR A 62 -32.40 32.19 12.60
N THR A 63 -33.18 32.03 11.53
CA THR A 63 -34.19 30.99 11.46
C THR A 63 -33.51 29.62 11.63
N ALA A 64 -34.18 28.67 12.29
CA ALA A 64 -33.68 27.30 12.47
C ALA A 64 -33.31 26.60 11.14
N SER A 65 -33.72 27.15 10.00
CA SER A 65 -33.36 26.70 8.66
C SER A 65 -31.89 26.96 8.30
N ASP A 66 -31.27 28.04 8.81
CA ASP A 66 -29.86 28.35 8.54
C ASP A 66 -28.91 27.53 9.41
N ALA A 67 -29.34 27.18 10.64
CA ALA A 67 -28.61 26.25 11.51
C ALA A 67 -28.64 24.81 10.97
N ALA A 68 -29.73 24.41 10.30
CA ALA A 68 -29.84 23.11 9.64
C ALA A 68 -29.02 23.02 8.34
N SER A 69 -28.71 24.17 7.72
CA SER A 69 -27.88 24.25 6.50
C SER A 69 -26.38 24.29 6.81
N ALA A 70 -26.00 24.62 8.05
CA ALA A 70 -24.62 24.66 8.54
C ALA A 70 -24.08 23.31 9.04
N GLU A 71 -24.89 22.24 9.02
CA GLU A 71 -24.37 20.86 9.00
C GLU A 71 -23.82 20.52 7.61
N VAL A 72 -22.92 21.37 7.12
CA VAL A 72 -22.07 21.12 5.97
C VAL A 72 -21.26 19.87 6.29
N SER A 73 -21.72 18.74 5.75
CA SER A 73 -21.02 17.48 5.52
C SER A 73 -19.60 17.45 6.09
N ARG A 74 -19.46 17.08 7.37
CA ARG A 74 -18.15 16.69 7.90
C ARG A 74 -17.62 15.57 6.99
N PRO A 75 -16.41 15.71 6.41
CA PRO A 75 -15.81 14.63 5.62
C PRO A 75 -15.86 13.36 6.46
N SER A 76 -16.38 12.26 5.91
CA SER A 76 -16.56 11.00 6.63
C SER A 76 -15.30 10.70 7.43
N ALA A 77 -15.41 10.68 8.76
CA ALA A 77 -14.24 10.58 9.63
C ALA A 77 -13.40 9.36 9.22
N ARG A 78 -12.17 9.62 8.78
CA ARG A 78 -11.20 8.59 8.38
C ARG A 78 -10.99 7.65 9.57
N ASP A 79 -11.24 6.36 9.35
CA ASP A 79 -11.17 5.34 10.38
C ASP A 79 -9.70 5.02 10.73
N PRO A 80 -9.25 5.32 11.97
CA PRO A 80 -7.85 5.15 12.37
C PRO A 80 -7.35 3.70 12.28
N TRP A 81 -8.24 2.72 12.46
CA TRP A 81 -7.87 1.31 12.43
C TRP A 81 -7.31 0.91 11.05
N PHE A 82 -7.93 1.39 9.97
CA PHE A 82 -7.44 1.11 8.61
C PHE A 82 -6.08 1.72 8.32
N ASP A 83 -5.81 2.92 8.86
CA ASP A 83 -4.49 3.53 8.69
C ASP A 83 -3.42 2.79 9.48
N ASN A 84 -3.73 2.37 10.71
CA ASN A 84 -2.84 1.53 11.50
C ASN A 84 -2.57 0.20 10.78
N ALA A 85 -3.61 -0.47 10.26
CA ALA A 85 -3.50 -1.73 9.54
C ALA A 85 -2.64 -1.57 8.29
N LYS A 86 -2.88 -0.55 7.45
CA LYS A 86 -2.09 -0.28 6.25
C LYS A 86 -0.61 -0.07 6.58
N PHE A 87 -0.30 0.73 7.59
CA PHE A 87 1.09 0.99 7.97
C PHE A 87 1.76 -0.27 8.52
N ALA A 88 1.11 -0.97 9.45
CA ALA A 88 1.66 -2.18 10.06
C ALA A 88 1.92 -3.27 9.01
N LEU A 89 0.98 -3.48 8.08
CA LEU A 89 1.12 -4.48 7.02
C LEU A 89 2.20 -4.10 6.00
N VAL A 90 2.29 -2.83 5.58
CA VAL A 90 3.38 -2.44 4.66
C VAL A 90 4.74 -2.53 5.36
N ALA A 91 4.84 -2.20 6.66
CA ALA A 91 6.07 -2.40 7.42
C ALA A 91 6.46 -3.88 7.48
N LEU A 92 5.49 -4.78 7.67
CA LEU A 92 5.74 -6.23 7.62
C LEU A 92 6.19 -6.72 6.24
N VAL A 93 5.71 -6.11 5.15
CA VAL A 93 6.26 -6.38 3.80
C VAL A 93 7.74 -5.99 3.73
N VAL A 94 8.11 -4.81 4.24
CA VAL A 94 9.52 -4.40 4.30
C VAL A 94 10.35 -5.36 5.16
N VAL A 95 9.81 -5.83 6.29
CA VAL A 95 10.45 -6.85 7.14
C VAL A 95 10.65 -8.16 6.39
N GLY A 96 9.61 -8.67 5.71
CA GLY A 96 9.72 -9.91 4.93
C GLY A 96 10.76 -9.83 3.82
N HIS A 97 10.98 -8.63 3.29
CA HIS A 97 11.98 -8.33 2.27
C HIS A 97 13.39 -8.11 2.83
N SER A 98 13.52 -7.53 4.02
CA SER A 98 14.84 -7.41 4.68
C SER A 98 15.34 -8.74 5.20
N LEU A 99 14.45 -9.65 5.60
CA LEU A 99 14.85 -11.00 6.03
C LEU A 99 15.57 -11.77 4.92
N VAL A 100 15.31 -11.50 3.64
CA VAL A 100 16.04 -12.13 2.51
C VAL A 100 17.54 -11.82 2.54
N LEU A 101 17.95 -10.74 3.21
CA LEU A 101 19.36 -10.37 3.38
C LEU A 101 20.04 -11.11 4.55
N THR A 102 19.31 -11.93 5.30
CA THR A 102 19.85 -12.68 6.43
C THR A 102 20.12 -14.13 6.05
N PRO A 103 21.15 -14.78 6.64
CA PRO A 103 21.51 -16.16 6.31
C PRO A 103 20.37 -17.14 6.57
N GLY A 104 20.31 -18.19 5.74
CA GLY A 104 19.32 -19.28 5.79
C GLY A 104 19.47 -20.24 6.98
N THR A 105 19.58 -19.73 8.20
CA THR A 105 19.64 -20.52 9.43
C THR A 105 18.30 -21.17 9.78
N THR A 106 18.30 -22.12 10.72
CA THR A 106 17.05 -22.67 11.27
C THR A 106 16.19 -21.58 11.92
N ALA A 107 16.77 -20.61 12.62
CA ALA A 107 16.01 -19.51 13.18
C ALA A 107 15.41 -18.60 12.08
N HIS A 108 16.18 -18.29 11.03
CA HIS A 108 15.69 -17.54 9.88
C HIS A 108 14.46 -18.20 9.27
N GLY A 109 14.56 -19.48 8.87
CA GLY A 109 13.45 -20.12 8.19
C GLY A 109 12.20 -20.26 9.07
N TRP A 110 12.36 -20.25 10.40
CA TRP A 110 11.25 -20.26 11.35
C TRP A 110 10.50 -18.92 11.31
N VAL A 111 11.21 -17.81 11.49
CA VAL A 111 10.66 -16.45 11.42
C VAL A 111 10.08 -16.16 10.04
N TYR A 112 10.80 -16.56 8.99
CA TYR A 112 10.40 -16.37 7.59
C TYR A 112 9.10 -17.10 7.30
N THR A 113 9.03 -18.40 7.62
CA THR A 113 7.82 -19.21 7.38
C THR A 113 6.63 -18.71 8.19
N PHE A 114 6.85 -18.35 9.46
CA PHE A 114 5.82 -17.73 10.29
C PHE A 114 5.26 -16.48 9.62
N LEU A 115 6.12 -15.54 9.23
CA LEU A 115 5.69 -14.28 8.63
C LEU A 115 4.96 -14.51 7.29
N TYR A 116 5.56 -15.27 6.37
CA TYR A 116 5.02 -15.51 5.02
C TYR A 116 3.72 -16.33 5.01
N SER A 117 3.42 -17.07 6.07
CA SER A 117 2.16 -17.81 6.17
C SER A 117 0.91 -16.93 6.23
N TRP A 118 1.01 -15.67 6.67
CA TRP A 118 -0.18 -14.83 6.89
C TRP A 118 -0.05 -13.34 6.52
N HIS A 119 1.14 -12.74 6.48
CA HIS A 119 1.23 -11.28 6.31
C HIS A 119 0.76 -10.80 4.92
N VAL A 120 1.11 -11.50 3.83
CA VAL A 120 0.60 -11.20 2.48
C VAL A 120 -0.91 -11.43 2.40
N PRO A 121 -1.45 -12.59 2.84
CA PRO A 121 -2.90 -12.77 3.00
C PRO A 121 -3.61 -11.61 3.71
N ALA A 122 -3.05 -11.12 4.83
CA ALA A 122 -3.61 -10.01 5.58
C ALA A 122 -3.61 -8.70 4.79
N PHE A 123 -2.51 -8.41 4.09
CA PHE A 123 -2.38 -7.24 3.21
C PHE A 123 -3.40 -7.26 2.06
N VAL A 124 -3.57 -8.43 1.43
CA VAL A 124 -4.54 -8.64 0.35
C VAL A 124 -5.98 -8.53 0.86
N LEU A 125 -6.28 -9.07 2.05
CA LEU A 125 -7.60 -8.97 2.67
C LEU A 125 -8.00 -7.52 2.94
N VAL A 126 -7.11 -6.72 3.56
CA VAL A 126 -7.36 -5.28 3.77
C VAL A 126 -7.57 -4.55 2.45
N THR A 127 -6.80 -4.92 1.42
CA THR A 127 -6.93 -4.36 0.08
C THR A 127 -8.27 -4.68 -0.59
N GLY A 128 -8.78 -5.89 -0.39
CA GLY A 128 -10.13 -6.29 -0.79
C GLY A 128 -11.19 -5.40 -0.15
N TYR A 129 -11.10 -5.19 1.16
CA TYR A 129 -12.03 -4.33 1.90
C TYR A 129 -12.03 -2.89 1.39
N LEU A 130 -10.84 -2.34 1.11
CA LEU A 130 -10.67 -0.97 0.60
C LEU A 130 -11.12 -0.81 -0.86
N SER A 131 -11.27 -1.91 -1.60
CA SER A 131 -11.69 -1.89 -3.01
C SER A 131 -13.22 -1.93 -3.20
N ARG A 132 -14.01 -2.04 -2.12
CA ARG A 132 -15.48 -2.16 -2.16
C ARG A 132 -16.21 -1.01 -2.86
N SER A 133 -15.60 0.17 -2.95
CA SER A 133 -16.18 1.34 -3.62
C SER A 133 -15.95 1.37 -5.14
N PHE A 134 -15.16 0.43 -5.69
CA PHE A 134 -14.91 0.35 -7.12
C PHE A 134 -16.16 -0.09 -7.90
N ALA A 135 -16.31 0.49 -9.08
CA ALA A 135 -17.36 0.24 -10.06
C ALA A 135 -16.84 0.60 -11.46
N TYR A 136 -17.43 0.03 -12.50
CA TYR A 136 -17.09 0.32 -13.90
C TYR A 136 -17.65 1.65 -14.36
N THR A 137 -17.08 2.75 -13.85
CA THR A 137 -17.36 4.10 -14.35
C THR A 137 -16.08 4.71 -14.92
N PRO A 138 -16.17 5.60 -15.94
CA PRO A 138 -15.00 6.22 -16.55
C PRO A 138 -14.07 6.88 -15.52
N LYS A 139 -14.64 7.60 -14.54
CA LYS A 139 -13.88 8.23 -13.45
C LYS A 139 -13.09 7.21 -12.63
N ARG A 140 -13.71 6.09 -12.22
CA ARG A 140 -13.05 5.07 -11.39
C ARG A 140 -12.00 4.27 -12.16
N LEU A 141 -12.26 3.97 -13.43
CA LEU A 141 -11.29 3.33 -14.32
C LEU A 141 -10.08 4.23 -14.56
N TRP A 142 -10.31 5.52 -14.82
CA TRP A 142 -9.23 6.49 -14.95
C TRP A 142 -8.39 6.59 -13.67
N THR A 143 -9.03 6.71 -12.50
CA THR A 143 -8.32 6.66 -11.21
C THR A 143 -7.51 5.38 -11.04
N LEU A 144 -8.05 4.22 -11.43
CA LEU A 144 -7.33 2.94 -11.34
C LEU A 144 -6.07 2.95 -12.22
N VAL A 145 -6.18 3.47 -13.44
CA VAL A 145 -5.02 3.61 -14.34
C VAL A 145 -3.98 4.54 -13.73
N CYS A 146 -4.37 5.76 -13.32
CA CYS A 146 -3.43 6.75 -12.79
C CYS A 146 -2.78 6.34 -11.46
N THR A 147 -3.50 5.63 -10.59
CA THR A 147 -3.02 5.30 -9.23
C THR A 147 -2.40 3.91 -9.11
N VAL A 148 -2.53 3.05 -10.12
CA VAL A 148 -2.00 1.67 -10.08
C VAL A 148 -1.22 1.32 -11.34
N ALA A 149 -1.79 1.50 -12.54
CA ALA A 149 -1.11 1.10 -13.78
C ALA A 149 0.07 2.02 -14.13
N VAL A 150 -0.10 3.34 -14.03
CA VAL A 150 0.98 4.30 -14.27
C VAL A 150 2.14 4.09 -13.27
N PRO A 151 1.90 3.99 -11.95
CA PRO A 151 2.97 3.73 -10.99
C PRO A 151 3.64 2.37 -11.22
N TYR A 152 2.88 1.35 -11.64
CA TYR A 152 3.47 0.06 -12.02
C TYR A 152 4.50 0.20 -13.14
N VAL A 153 4.15 0.88 -14.24
CA VAL A 153 5.06 1.06 -15.38
C VAL A 153 6.28 1.87 -14.95
N VAL A 154 6.06 3.01 -14.28
CA VAL A 154 7.15 3.90 -13.83
C VAL A 154 8.11 3.16 -12.90
N PHE A 155 7.61 2.50 -11.85
CA PHE A 155 8.47 1.84 -10.87
C PHE A 155 9.08 0.54 -11.38
N SER A 156 8.44 -0.17 -12.33
CA SER A 156 9.05 -1.35 -12.97
C SER A 156 10.31 -0.96 -13.73
N GLU A 157 10.21 0.09 -14.56
CA GLU A 157 11.35 0.59 -15.34
C GLU A 157 12.43 1.20 -14.45
N LEU A 158 12.04 2.04 -13.47
CA LEU A 158 13.00 2.63 -12.53
C LEU A 158 13.75 1.57 -11.72
N LEU A 159 13.08 0.51 -11.29
CA LEU A 159 13.71 -0.54 -10.51
C LEU A 159 14.66 -1.40 -11.36
N VAL A 160 14.29 -1.72 -12.60
CA VAL A 160 15.19 -2.42 -13.54
C VAL A 160 16.42 -1.54 -13.82
N LEU A 161 16.21 -0.26 -14.12
CA LEU A 161 17.29 0.69 -14.34
C LEU A 161 18.25 0.74 -13.14
N PHE A 162 17.72 0.90 -11.93
CA PHE A 162 18.51 0.94 -10.70
C PHE A 162 19.33 -0.34 -10.49
N ARG A 163 18.72 -1.52 -10.66
CA ARG A 163 19.39 -2.81 -10.48
C ARG A 163 20.48 -3.05 -11.54
N ASN A 164 20.32 -2.50 -12.74
CA ASN A 164 21.33 -2.61 -13.80
C ASN A 164 22.46 -1.58 -13.65
N THR A 165 22.17 -0.35 -13.24
CA THR A 165 23.18 0.71 -13.13
C THR A 165 24.01 0.59 -11.86
N VAL A 166 23.40 0.20 -10.75
CA VAL A 166 24.07 0.08 -9.44
C VAL A 166 24.48 -1.36 -9.16
N GLY A 167 23.60 -2.33 -9.42
CA GLY A 167 23.84 -3.74 -9.14
C GLY A 167 24.46 -4.55 -10.28
N HIS A 168 24.57 -3.95 -11.48
CA HIS A 168 25.07 -4.63 -12.69
C HIS A 168 24.37 -5.96 -13.01
N GLU A 169 23.08 -6.09 -12.67
CA GLU A 169 22.34 -7.37 -12.77
C GLU A 169 21.97 -7.79 -14.21
N GLY A 170 22.15 -6.93 -15.22
CA GLY A 170 21.93 -7.29 -16.64
C GLY A 170 20.48 -7.66 -17.01
N LEU A 171 19.50 -7.13 -16.28
CA LEU A 171 18.08 -7.45 -16.45
C LEU A 171 17.49 -6.80 -17.71
N SER A 172 16.66 -7.54 -18.44
CA SER A 172 15.81 -6.99 -19.50
C SER A 172 14.62 -6.23 -18.92
N THR A 173 14.22 -5.12 -19.55
CA THR A 173 12.95 -4.46 -19.27
C THR A 173 11.81 -5.30 -19.82
N SER A 174 10.84 -5.64 -18.96
CA SER A 174 9.62 -6.34 -19.35
C SER A 174 8.48 -5.99 -18.42
N LEU A 175 7.47 -5.32 -18.97
CA LEU A 175 6.22 -5.02 -18.27
C LEU A 175 5.30 -6.23 -18.15
N LEU A 176 5.63 -7.35 -18.79
CA LEU A 176 4.86 -8.59 -18.70
C LEU A 176 5.37 -9.50 -17.57
N ASP A 177 6.58 -9.25 -17.09
CA ASP A 177 7.22 -10.02 -16.01
C ASP A 177 7.55 -9.05 -14.86
N PRO A 178 6.56 -8.76 -13.99
CA PRO A 178 6.72 -7.77 -12.94
C PRO A 178 7.80 -8.21 -11.95
N LYS A 179 8.96 -7.56 -12.01
CA LYS A 179 10.07 -7.84 -11.10
C LYS A 179 9.67 -7.47 -9.68
N TRP A 180 10.15 -8.24 -8.70
CA TRP A 180 9.97 -7.96 -7.28
C TRP A 180 10.23 -6.49 -6.95
N PRO A 181 9.34 -5.76 -6.23
CA PRO A 181 8.05 -6.15 -5.67
C PRO A 181 6.83 -5.78 -6.55
N MET A 182 6.99 -5.48 -7.84
CA MET A 182 5.96 -4.86 -8.69
C MET A 182 4.73 -5.74 -8.96
N TRP A 183 4.81 -7.05 -8.73
CA TRP A 183 3.70 -8.01 -8.94
C TRP A 183 2.41 -7.60 -8.22
N TYR A 184 2.52 -6.92 -7.09
CA TYR A 184 1.33 -6.55 -6.32
C TYR A 184 0.46 -5.53 -7.05
N LEU A 185 1.07 -4.63 -7.84
CA LEU A 185 0.32 -3.61 -8.56
C LEU A 185 -0.44 -4.24 -9.74
N THR A 186 0.15 -5.21 -10.44
CA THR A 186 -0.54 -5.97 -11.49
C THR A 186 -1.69 -6.79 -10.89
N ALA A 187 -1.45 -7.47 -9.77
CA ALA A 187 -2.48 -8.20 -9.05
C ALA A 187 -3.60 -7.27 -8.54
N LEU A 188 -3.26 -6.13 -7.93
CA LEU A 188 -4.22 -5.12 -7.46
C LEU A 188 -5.08 -4.58 -8.61
N PHE A 189 -4.47 -4.32 -9.76
CA PHE A 189 -5.20 -3.87 -10.95
C PHE A 189 -6.22 -4.93 -11.39
N ALA A 190 -5.79 -6.18 -11.52
CA ALA A 190 -6.67 -7.30 -11.88
C ALA A 190 -7.80 -7.51 -10.85
N TRP A 191 -7.49 -7.50 -9.56
CA TRP A 191 -8.47 -7.66 -8.48
C TRP A 191 -9.51 -6.54 -8.46
N ARG A 192 -9.09 -5.29 -8.68
CA ARG A 192 -10.02 -4.17 -8.80
C ARG A 192 -10.90 -4.30 -10.02
N LEU A 193 -10.37 -4.75 -11.16
CA LEU A 193 -11.21 -5.02 -12.33
C LEU A 193 -12.27 -6.08 -12.02
N VAL A 194 -11.93 -7.22 -11.41
CA VAL A 194 -12.93 -8.27 -11.11
C VAL A 194 -13.87 -7.91 -9.95
N THR A 195 -13.63 -6.81 -9.24
CA THR A 195 -14.40 -6.41 -8.05
C THR A 195 -15.92 -6.32 -8.29
N PRO A 196 -16.44 -5.67 -9.35
CA PRO A 196 -17.88 -5.57 -9.57
C PRO A 196 -18.56 -6.95 -9.74
N LEU A 197 -17.86 -7.92 -10.33
CA LEU A 197 -18.35 -9.28 -10.53
C LEU A 197 -18.54 -9.97 -9.18
N PHE A 198 -17.50 -9.98 -8.34
CA PHE A 198 -17.58 -10.58 -7.02
C PHE A 198 -18.55 -9.84 -6.11
N LYS A 199 -18.69 -8.51 -6.22
CA LYS A 199 -19.66 -7.73 -5.45
C LYS A 199 -21.10 -8.18 -5.70
N ALA A 200 -21.45 -8.51 -6.93
CA ALA A 200 -22.80 -8.96 -7.31
C ALA A 200 -23.15 -10.36 -6.76
N MET A 201 -22.15 -11.21 -6.49
CA MET A 201 -22.37 -12.58 -6.00
C MET A 201 -22.71 -12.63 -4.49
N PRO A 202 -23.50 -13.61 -4.00
CA PRO A 202 -23.61 -13.89 -2.57
C PRO A 202 -22.25 -14.24 -1.94
N LEU A 203 -22.07 -14.01 -0.63
CA LEU A 203 -20.78 -14.24 0.07
C LEU A 203 -20.20 -15.64 -0.18
N LEU A 204 -20.97 -16.69 0.05
CA LEU A 204 -20.49 -18.07 -0.08
C LEU A 204 -20.12 -18.43 -1.53
N VAL A 205 -20.90 -17.94 -2.50
CA VAL A 205 -20.62 -18.14 -3.93
C VAL A 205 -19.34 -17.40 -4.32
N ALA A 206 -19.20 -16.13 -3.92
CA ALA A 206 -18.02 -15.32 -4.22
C ALA A 206 -16.73 -15.98 -3.67
N VAL A 207 -16.76 -16.42 -2.41
CA VAL A 207 -15.61 -17.09 -1.78
C VAL A 207 -15.35 -18.44 -2.43
N GLY A 208 -16.39 -19.25 -2.71
CA GLY A 208 -16.25 -20.53 -3.39
C GLY A 208 -15.60 -20.40 -4.78
N VAL A 209 -16.04 -19.44 -5.58
CA VAL A 209 -15.44 -19.13 -6.89
C VAL A 209 -13.99 -18.66 -6.73
N ALA A 210 -13.70 -17.80 -5.75
CA ALA A 210 -12.33 -17.32 -5.52
C ALA A 210 -11.38 -18.46 -5.12
N VAL A 211 -11.84 -19.39 -4.26
CA VAL A 211 -11.09 -20.60 -3.89
C VAL A 211 -10.90 -21.50 -5.11
N ALA A 212 -11.94 -21.73 -5.91
CA ALA A 212 -11.81 -22.52 -7.14
C ALA A 212 -10.78 -21.91 -8.11
N VAL A 213 -10.78 -20.59 -8.31
CA VAL A 213 -9.80 -19.89 -9.14
C VAL A 213 -8.38 -20.03 -8.58
N SER A 214 -8.19 -19.95 -7.26
CA SER A 214 -6.88 -20.18 -6.63
C SER A 214 -6.38 -21.62 -6.85
N LEU A 215 -7.27 -22.60 -6.70
CA LEU A 215 -6.95 -24.01 -6.89
C LEU A 215 -6.60 -24.35 -8.33
N VAL A 216 -7.43 -23.90 -9.28
CA VAL A 216 -7.21 -24.08 -10.73
C VAL A 216 -5.99 -23.29 -11.18
N GLY A 217 -5.75 -22.10 -10.61
CA GLY A 217 -4.57 -21.30 -10.89
C GLY A 217 -3.28 -22.03 -10.55
N GLY A 218 -3.27 -22.82 -9.46
CA GLY A 218 -2.16 -23.72 -9.15
C GLY A 218 -1.93 -24.85 -10.16
N ILE A 219 -2.84 -25.08 -11.11
CA ILE A 219 -2.66 -26.07 -12.19
C ILE A 219 -2.15 -25.41 -13.47
N VAL A 220 -2.74 -24.27 -13.85
CA VAL A 220 -2.61 -23.73 -15.23
C VAL A 220 -2.34 -22.22 -15.32
N ALA A 221 -2.27 -21.47 -14.21
CA ALA A 221 -2.18 -20.02 -14.32
C ALA A 221 -0.86 -19.57 -14.97
N PRO A 222 -0.91 -18.61 -15.90
CA PRO A 222 0.29 -18.08 -16.51
C PRO A 222 1.08 -17.20 -15.53
N HIS A 223 2.41 -17.17 -15.72
CA HIS A 223 3.32 -16.28 -15.00
C HIS A 223 3.27 -14.83 -15.50
N THR A 224 2.70 -14.60 -16.68
CA THR A 224 2.51 -13.25 -17.25
C THR A 224 1.73 -12.37 -16.28
N PHE A 225 2.24 -11.18 -16.00
CA PHE A 225 1.76 -10.23 -15.00
C PHE A 225 1.66 -10.79 -13.56
N ASP A 226 2.30 -11.92 -13.28
CA ASP A 226 2.19 -12.67 -12.02
C ASP A 226 0.72 -13.08 -11.71
N LEU A 227 -0.01 -13.46 -12.77
CA LEU A 227 -1.41 -13.87 -12.66
C LEU A 227 -1.60 -15.13 -11.82
N ALA A 228 -0.61 -16.03 -11.78
CA ALA A 228 -0.61 -17.17 -10.87
C ALA A 228 -0.77 -16.74 -9.41
N ARG A 229 0.04 -15.77 -8.96
CA ARG A 229 -0.07 -15.20 -7.62
C ARG A 229 -1.36 -14.41 -7.42
N ALA A 230 -1.82 -13.65 -8.42
CA ALA A 230 -3.08 -12.93 -8.36
C ALA A 230 -4.28 -13.88 -8.20
N ALA A 231 -4.31 -14.99 -8.92
CA ALA A 231 -5.33 -16.04 -8.80
C ALA A 231 -5.23 -16.76 -7.45
N GLY A 232 -4.01 -17.12 -7.05
CA GLY A 232 -3.75 -17.84 -5.80
C GLY A 232 -4.21 -17.07 -4.55
N LEU A 233 -4.03 -15.74 -4.53
CA LEU A 233 -4.40 -14.86 -3.42
C LEU A 233 -5.81 -14.27 -3.52
N LEU A 234 -6.55 -14.55 -4.60
CA LEU A 234 -7.92 -14.07 -4.80
C LEU A 234 -8.89 -14.38 -3.65
N PRO A 235 -8.83 -15.55 -2.97
CA PRO A 235 -9.70 -15.83 -1.83
C PRO A 235 -9.63 -14.77 -0.73
N PHE A 236 -8.42 -14.32 -0.37
CA PHE A 236 -8.22 -13.30 0.66
C PHE A 236 -8.80 -11.95 0.24
N PHE A 237 -8.59 -11.57 -1.03
CA PHE A 237 -9.13 -10.33 -1.58
C PHE A 237 -10.67 -10.36 -1.54
N VAL A 238 -11.29 -11.45 -1.96
CA VAL A 238 -12.75 -11.58 -2.03
C VAL A 238 -13.38 -11.65 -0.64
N VAL A 239 -12.76 -12.36 0.32
CA VAL A 239 -13.18 -12.32 1.73
C VAL A 239 -13.16 -10.88 2.24
N GLY A 240 -12.05 -10.16 2.02
CA GLY A 240 -11.93 -8.74 2.37
C GLY A 240 -13.00 -7.87 1.72
N LEU A 241 -13.27 -8.08 0.43
CA LEU A 241 -14.29 -7.36 -0.34
C LEU A 241 -15.71 -7.58 0.21
N LYS A 242 -15.97 -8.74 0.81
CA LYS A 242 -17.28 -9.08 1.41
C LYS A 242 -17.39 -8.75 2.90
N LEU A 243 -16.30 -8.38 3.56
CA LEU A 243 -16.34 -7.92 4.93
C LEU A 243 -17.14 -6.62 5.05
N ARG A 244 -17.86 -6.49 6.17
CA ARG A 244 -18.63 -5.30 6.55
C ARG A 244 -18.08 -4.72 7.85
N ARG A 245 -18.46 -3.49 8.17
CA ARG A 245 -17.96 -2.79 9.37
C ARG A 245 -18.31 -3.54 10.66
N GLU A 246 -19.46 -4.18 10.68
CA GLU A 246 -19.95 -4.96 11.82
C GLU A 246 -19.06 -6.18 12.08
N HIS A 247 -18.56 -6.83 11.02
CA HIS A 247 -17.63 -7.96 11.16
C HIS A 247 -16.28 -7.50 11.73
N LEU A 248 -15.81 -6.31 11.34
CA LEU A 248 -14.57 -5.74 11.85
C LEU A 248 -14.68 -5.28 13.30
N ALA A 249 -15.86 -4.81 13.72
CA ALA A 249 -16.10 -4.46 15.11
C ALA A 249 -15.87 -5.65 16.07
N LEU A 250 -16.09 -6.89 15.60
CA LEU A 250 -15.80 -8.10 16.37
C LEU A 250 -14.30 -8.26 16.66
N LEU A 251 -13.43 -7.84 15.73
CA LEU A 251 -11.98 -7.93 15.87
C LEU A 251 -11.45 -7.07 17.02
N HIS A 252 -12.22 -6.08 17.47
CA HIS A 252 -11.82 -5.18 18.55
C HIS A 252 -12.14 -5.71 19.95
N ARG A 253 -12.88 -6.83 20.06
CA ARG A 253 -13.20 -7.46 21.34
C ARG A 253 -11.93 -8.06 21.97
N SER A 254 -11.77 -7.89 23.28
CA SER A 254 -10.60 -8.43 24.02
C SER A 254 -10.46 -9.94 23.86
N SER A 255 -11.56 -10.69 23.91
CA SER A 255 -11.55 -12.15 23.69
C SER A 255 -11.01 -12.54 22.31
N VAL A 256 -11.38 -11.80 21.27
CA VAL A 256 -10.89 -12.04 19.90
C VAL A 256 -9.42 -11.67 19.77
N ARG A 257 -8.94 -10.63 20.46
CA ARG A 257 -7.52 -10.29 20.53
C ARG A 257 -6.70 -11.38 21.20
N PHE A 258 -7.17 -11.92 22.33
CA PHE A 258 -6.51 -13.05 22.99
C PHE A 258 -6.50 -14.30 22.10
N ALA A 259 -7.62 -14.61 21.45
CA ALA A 259 -7.69 -15.71 20.49
C ALA A 259 -6.75 -15.48 19.29
N GLY A 260 -6.63 -14.25 18.79
CA GLY A 260 -5.71 -13.88 17.72
C GLY A 260 -4.25 -14.01 18.15
N LEU A 261 -3.90 -13.55 19.35
CA LEU A 261 -2.56 -13.75 19.91
C LEU A 261 -2.23 -15.23 20.06
N PHE A 262 -3.16 -16.03 20.60
CA PHE A 262 -3.01 -17.47 20.72
C PHE A 262 -2.84 -18.14 19.35
N ALA A 263 -3.66 -17.78 18.37
CA ALA A 263 -3.56 -18.31 17.01
C ALA A 263 -2.20 -17.98 16.37
N LEU A 264 -1.70 -16.75 16.51
CA LEU A 264 -0.37 -16.39 16.02
C LEU A 264 0.74 -17.15 16.76
N ALA A 265 0.60 -17.37 18.07
CA ALA A 265 1.56 -18.19 18.83
C ALA A 265 1.57 -19.64 18.34
N VAL A 266 0.39 -20.23 18.05
CA VAL A 266 0.28 -21.58 17.47
C VAL A 266 0.90 -21.62 16.08
N ILE A 267 0.62 -20.65 15.21
CA ILE A 267 1.22 -20.57 13.87
C ILE A 267 2.74 -20.42 13.98
N PHE A 268 3.23 -19.62 14.94
CA PHE A 268 4.66 -19.51 15.20
C PHE A 268 5.23 -20.86 15.61
N VAL A 269 4.70 -21.54 16.62
CA VAL A 269 5.19 -22.86 17.06
C VAL A 269 5.12 -23.91 15.94
N ALA A 270 4.09 -23.86 15.08
CA ALA A 270 3.90 -24.81 13.97
C ALA A 270 4.72 -24.48 12.71
N ALA A 271 5.28 -23.28 12.59
CA ALA A 271 6.01 -22.84 11.40
C ALA A 271 7.19 -23.75 10.98
N PRO A 272 7.95 -24.40 11.89
CA PRO A 272 8.98 -25.37 11.48
C PRO A 272 8.39 -26.57 10.74
N SER A 273 7.17 -27.02 11.10
CA SER A 273 6.48 -28.13 10.45
C SER A 273 6.00 -27.78 9.04
N VAL A 274 5.77 -26.50 8.74
CA VAL A 274 5.41 -26.03 7.40
C VAL A 274 6.57 -26.20 6.41
N ARG A 275 7.82 -26.34 6.88
CA ARG A 275 8.98 -26.66 6.01
C ARG A 275 8.89 -28.02 5.34
N LEU A 276 7.99 -28.89 5.79
CA LEU A 276 7.69 -30.15 5.12
C LEU A 276 7.02 -29.92 3.75
N VAL A 277 6.59 -28.68 3.48
CA VAL A 277 5.98 -28.24 2.23
C VAL A 277 6.86 -27.14 1.62
N SER A 278 6.96 -27.14 0.28
CA SER A 278 7.71 -26.10 -0.43
C SER A 278 7.21 -24.68 -0.10
N THR A 279 8.14 -23.77 0.18
CA THR A 279 7.83 -22.35 0.44
C THR A 279 7.10 -21.68 -0.74
N GLU A 280 7.20 -22.26 -1.95
CA GLU A 280 6.48 -21.81 -3.14
C GLU A 280 4.95 -21.80 -2.97
N TYR A 281 4.40 -22.67 -2.10
CA TYR A 281 2.98 -22.61 -1.77
C TYR A 281 2.60 -21.30 -1.05
N LEU A 282 3.48 -20.78 -0.19
CA LEU A 282 3.26 -19.51 0.53
C LEU A 282 3.41 -18.29 -0.39
N TYR A 283 4.11 -18.44 -1.52
CA TYR A 283 4.25 -17.37 -2.51
C TYR A 283 3.13 -17.34 -3.55
N TYR A 284 2.33 -18.41 -3.66
CA TYR A 284 1.21 -18.52 -4.61
C TYR A 284 1.56 -18.34 -6.09
N ARG A 285 2.85 -18.32 -6.46
CA ARG A 285 3.29 -18.05 -7.85
C ARG A 285 3.48 -19.31 -8.69
N SER A 286 3.74 -20.45 -8.06
CA SER A 286 4.15 -21.66 -8.76
C SER A 286 2.98 -22.63 -8.91
N THR A 287 2.93 -23.30 -10.05
CA THR A 287 2.01 -24.41 -10.31
C THR A 287 2.42 -25.65 -9.53
N TYR A 288 1.50 -26.58 -9.30
CA TYR A 288 1.78 -27.84 -8.60
C TYR A 288 2.82 -28.67 -9.36
N ALA A 289 2.78 -28.62 -10.70
CA ALA A 289 3.76 -29.29 -11.55
C ALA A 289 5.18 -28.72 -11.39
N GLU A 290 5.33 -27.40 -11.28
CA GLU A 290 6.62 -26.76 -11.05
C GLU A 290 7.21 -27.06 -9.66
N ILE A 291 6.34 -27.27 -8.67
CA ILE A 291 6.75 -27.68 -7.32
C ILE A 291 7.12 -29.18 -7.30
N GLY A 292 6.63 -29.97 -8.26
CA GLY A 292 6.85 -31.41 -8.34
C GLY A 292 5.81 -32.25 -7.60
N ASP A 293 4.71 -31.64 -7.15
CA ASP A 293 3.67 -32.33 -6.39
C ASP A 293 2.53 -32.85 -7.28
N PRO A 294 1.97 -34.04 -6.97
CA PRO A 294 0.74 -34.49 -7.61
C PRO A 294 -0.40 -33.48 -7.41
N VAL A 295 -1.26 -33.32 -8.43
CA VAL A 295 -2.35 -32.33 -8.41
C VAL A 295 -3.21 -32.43 -7.16
N VAL A 296 -3.61 -33.64 -6.75
CA VAL A 296 -4.45 -33.85 -5.56
C VAL A 296 -3.75 -33.36 -4.28
N ALA A 297 -2.46 -33.68 -4.11
CA ALA A 297 -1.68 -33.21 -2.97
C ALA A 297 -1.57 -31.68 -2.99
N GLY A 298 -1.25 -31.09 -4.14
CA GLY A 298 -1.15 -29.64 -4.30
C GLY A 298 -2.45 -28.89 -4.02
N LEU A 299 -3.59 -29.44 -4.42
CA LEU A 299 -4.92 -28.90 -4.08
C LEU A 299 -5.17 -28.89 -2.57
N LEU A 300 -4.89 -30.00 -1.88
CA LEU A 300 -5.07 -30.11 -0.43
C LEU A 300 -4.14 -29.17 0.34
N ILE A 301 -2.86 -29.10 -0.08
CA ILE A 301 -1.88 -28.19 0.51
C ILE A 301 -2.32 -26.73 0.29
N ARG A 302 -2.76 -26.37 -0.93
CA ARG A 302 -3.25 -25.02 -1.25
C ARG A 302 -4.44 -24.64 -0.38
N LEU A 303 -5.40 -25.55 -0.17
CA LEU A 303 -6.53 -25.32 0.75
C LEU A 303 -6.06 -25.07 2.18
N GLY A 304 -5.13 -25.90 2.68
CA GLY A 304 -4.54 -25.73 4.01
C GLY A 304 -3.83 -24.38 4.17
N VAL A 305 -3.07 -23.98 3.16
CA VAL A 305 -2.34 -22.69 3.12
C VAL A 305 -3.31 -21.50 3.04
N ILE A 306 -4.44 -21.62 2.31
CA ILE A 306 -5.51 -20.60 2.32
C ILE A 306 -6.13 -20.47 3.71
N ALA A 307 -6.47 -21.59 4.35
CA ALA A 307 -7.05 -21.60 5.70
C ALA A 307 -6.09 -20.99 6.73
N LEU A 308 -4.82 -21.41 6.72
CA LEU A 308 -3.75 -20.88 7.57
C LEU A 308 -3.60 -19.36 7.39
N GLY A 309 -3.55 -18.91 6.13
CA GLY A 309 -3.43 -17.49 5.80
C GLY A 309 -4.63 -16.67 6.29
N LEU A 310 -5.86 -17.20 6.21
CA LEU A 310 -7.06 -16.51 6.70
C LEU A 310 -7.04 -16.39 8.23
N VAL A 311 -6.73 -17.49 8.92
CA VAL A 311 -6.61 -17.50 10.39
C VAL A 311 -5.56 -16.50 10.84
N GLY A 312 -4.34 -16.56 10.29
CA GLY A 312 -3.27 -15.63 10.64
C GLY A 312 -3.60 -14.18 10.28
N ALA A 313 -4.27 -13.94 9.15
CA ALA A 313 -4.69 -12.60 8.76
C ALA A 313 -5.68 -11.98 9.75
N PHE A 314 -6.76 -12.68 10.10
CA PHE A 314 -7.74 -12.19 11.08
C PHE A 314 -7.13 -12.08 12.48
N ALA A 315 -6.26 -13.02 12.85
CA ALA A 315 -5.54 -12.99 14.12
C ALA A 315 -4.69 -11.72 14.24
N PHE A 316 -3.86 -11.41 13.23
CA PHE A 316 -3.07 -10.18 13.20
C PHE A 316 -3.95 -8.92 13.21
N LEU A 317 -4.99 -8.88 12.37
CA LEU A 317 -5.89 -7.74 12.26
C LEU A 317 -6.65 -7.44 13.56
N SER A 318 -6.90 -8.46 14.40
CA SER A 318 -7.48 -8.26 15.74
C SER A 318 -6.56 -7.49 16.68
N LEU A 319 -5.25 -7.67 16.54
CA LEU A 319 -4.23 -7.02 17.36
C LEU A 319 -3.93 -5.58 16.93
N VAL A 320 -4.35 -5.18 15.72
CA VAL A 320 -4.17 -3.81 15.25
C VAL A 320 -4.98 -2.83 16.11
N PRO A 321 -4.37 -1.77 16.65
CA PRO A 321 -5.08 -0.79 17.47
C PRO A 321 -6.21 -0.10 16.71
N ALA A 322 -7.39 0.03 17.34
CA ALA A 322 -8.52 0.75 16.78
C ALA A 322 -8.46 2.27 17.03
N SER A 323 -7.70 2.70 18.04
CA SER A 323 -7.52 4.11 18.38
C SER A 323 -6.50 4.79 17.46
N ARG A 324 -6.47 6.13 17.51
CA ARG A 324 -5.41 6.90 16.86
C ARG A 324 -4.07 6.59 17.53
N THR A 325 -3.09 6.20 16.72
CA THR A 325 -1.72 5.96 17.14
C THR A 325 -0.75 6.73 16.25
N TRP A 326 0.54 6.63 16.51
CA TRP A 326 1.57 7.17 15.61
C TRP A 326 1.49 6.56 14.20
N MET A 327 1.08 5.29 14.07
CA MET A 327 0.90 4.60 12.79
C MET A 327 -0.20 5.24 11.94
N THR A 328 -1.23 5.81 12.57
CA THR A 328 -2.38 6.42 11.87
C THR A 328 -1.92 7.53 10.93
N ARG A 329 -0.92 8.32 11.33
CA ARG A 329 -0.36 9.40 10.51
C ARG A 329 0.43 8.86 9.32
N LEU A 330 1.07 7.71 9.49
CA LEU A 330 1.97 7.11 8.51
C LEU A 330 1.23 6.22 7.49
N GLY A 331 0.05 5.69 7.84
CA GLY A 331 -0.73 4.80 6.95
C GLY A 331 -1.19 5.42 5.63
N ALA A 332 -1.20 6.76 5.53
CA ALA A 332 -1.45 7.48 4.28
C ALA A 332 -0.33 7.23 3.23
N ALA A 333 0.91 7.05 3.67
CA ALA A 333 2.09 6.90 2.82
C ALA A 333 2.40 5.43 2.49
N SER A 334 1.49 4.49 2.76
CA SER A 334 1.74 3.05 2.58
C SER A 334 2.17 2.68 1.14
N LEU A 335 1.59 3.30 0.11
CA LEU A 335 2.01 3.06 -1.28
C LEU A 335 3.43 3.62 -1.56
N VAL A 336 3.78 4.77 -0.96
CA VAL A 336 5.14 5.32 -1.07
C VAL A 336 6.15 4.37 -0.44
N VAL A 337 5.89 3.89 0.79
CA VAL A 337 6.74 2.88 1.45
C VAL A 337 6.86 1.63 0.58
N TYR A 338 5.74 1.14 0.05
CA TYR A 338 5.69 -0.04 -0.81
C TYR A 338 6.56 0.12 -2.07
N LEU A 339 6.56 1.26 -2.72
CA LEU A 339 7.29 1.42 -3.98
C LEU A 339 8.79 1.69 -3.75
N PHE A 340 9.14 2.46 -2.72
CA PHE A 340 10.53 2.86 -2.48
C PHE A 340 11.36 1.86 -1.68
N HIS A 341 10.76 1.02 -0.83
CA HIS A 341 11.56 0.11 0.00
C HIS A 341 12.40 -0.87 -0.84
N GLY A 342 11.91 -1.31 -2.00
CA GLY A 342 12.62 -2.25 -2.87
C GLY A 342 13.98 -1.73 -3.32
N PHE A 343 14.09 -0.43 -3.60
CA PHE A 343 15.35 0.23 -3.95
C PHE A 343 16.34 0.19 -2.79
N VAL A 344 15.87 0.46 -1.57
CA VAL A 344 16.74 0.48 -0.38
C VAL A 344 17.19 -0.92 0.01
N ILE A 345 16.30 -1.92 -0.04
CA ILE A 345 16.67 -3.32 0.21
C ILE A 345 17.71 -3.81 -0.82
N LYS A 346 17.53 -3.45 -2.10
CA LYS A 346 18.53 -3.75 -3.14
C LYS A 346 19.83 -2.98 -2.94
N ALA A 347 19.78 -1.71 -2.53
CA ALA A 347 20.97 -0.95 -2.17
C ALA A 347 21.75 -1.63 -1.03
N TRP A 348 21.08 -2.09 0.02
CA TRP A 348 21.71 -2.89 1.09
C TRP A 348 22.35 -4.16 0.57
N THR A 349 21.71 -4.84 -0.40
CA THR A 349 22.29 -6.00 -1.08
C THR A 349 23.62 -5.63 -1.73
N TYR A 350 23.67 -4.54 -2.50
CA TYR A 350 24.86 -4.10 -3.23
C TYR A 350 25.95 -3.50 -2.34
N LEU A 351 25.60 -3.04 -1.14
CA LEU A 351 26.54 -2.53 -0.14
C LEU A 351 27.18 -3.64 0.72
N GLY A 352 26.91 -4.92 0.43
CA GLY A 352 27.50 -6.05 1.17
C GLY A 352 26.83 -6.35 2.52
N VAL A 353 25.60 -5.87 2.75
CA VAL A 353 24.84 -6.24 3.96
C VAL A 353 24.65 -7.76 4.09
N PRO A 354 24.41 -8.55 3.02
CA PRO A 354 24.37 -10.01 3.12
C PRO A 354 25.68 -10.61 3.67
N ASP A 355 26.84 -10.16 3.19
CA ASP A 355 28.14 -10.65 3.66
C ASP A 355 28.34 -10.36 5.16
N TRP A 356 27.96 -9.16 5.61
CA TRP A 356 27.96 -8.81 7.03
C TRP A 356 26.97 -9.68 7.84
N ALA A 357 25.78 -9.95 7.28
CA ALA A 357 24.74 -10.72 7.93
C ALA A 357 25.11 -12.19 8.08
N ASP A 358 25.82 -12.75 7.11
CA ASP A 358 26.38 -14.10 7.14
C ASP A 358 27.44 -14.24 8.24
N ALA A 359 28.26 -13.20 8.45
CA ALA A 359 29.21 -13.16 9.56
C ALA A 359 28.55 -13.02 10.95
N HIS A 360 27.32 -12.50 11.02
CA HIS A 360 26.61 -12.22 12.29
C HIS A 360 25.15 -12.71 12.28
N PRO A 361 24.91 -14.02 12.10
CA PRO A 361 23.57 -14.56 11.80
C PRO A 361 22.50 -14.25 12.85
N GLY A 362 22.84 -14.33 14.14
CA GLY A 362 21.89 -14.03 15.22
C GLY A 362 21.57 -12.53 15.33
N VAL A 363 22.58 -11.68 15.17
CA VAL A 363 22.43 -10.21 15.23
C VAL A 363 21.67 -9.72 14.01
N SER A 364 21.98 -10.21 12.82
CA SER A 364 21.31 -9.81 11.58
C SER A 364 19.83 -10.19 11.57
N LEU A 365 19.47 -11.37 12.09
CA LEU A 365 18.08 -11.81 12.22
C LEU A 365 17.23 -10.89 13.13
N LEU A 366 17.83 -10.28 14.16
CA LEU A 366 17.16 -9.32 15.04
C LEU A 366 17.18 -7.89 14.47
N LEU A 367 18.32 -7.47 13.91
CA LEU A 367 18.53 -6.11 13.45
C LEU A 367 17.79 -5.79 12.15
N MET A 368 17.71 -6.74 11.20
CA MET A 368 17.09 -6.50 9.89
C MET A 368 15.58 -6.19 9.97
N PRO A 369 14.77 -6.86 10.82
CA PRO A 369 13.39 -6.46 11.06
C PRO A 369 13.27 -5.05 11.67
N VAL A 370 14.13 -4.70 12.63
CA VAL A 370 14.13 -3.37 13.27
C VAL A 370 14.50 -2.28 12.25
N ALA A 371 15.55 -2.52 11.46
CA ALA A 371 15.96 -1.64 10.37
C ALA A 371 14.86 -1.47 9.31
N ALA A 372 14.13 -2.53 8.98
CA ALA A 372 12.99 -2.48 8.07
C ALA A 372 11.82 -1.63 8.61
N VAL A 373 11.47 -1.76 9.88
CA VAL A 373 10.44 -0.91 10.51
C VAL A 373 10.91 0.55 10.56
N GLY A 374 12.19 0.80 10.87
CA GLY A 374 12.80 2.12 10.80
C GLY A 374 12.72 2.72 9.39
N LEU A 375 13.07 1.94 8.37
CA LEU A 375 12.97 2.32 6.96
C LEU A 375 11.53 2.64 6.57
N ALA A 376 10.56 1.79 6.92
CA ALA A 376 9.14 2.02 6.65
C ALA A 376 8.65 3.32 7.31
N THR A 377 9.06 3.56 8.56
CA THR A 377 8.74 4.77 9.32
C THR A 377 9.36 6.03 8.70
N LEU A 378 10.60 5.92 8.22
CA LEU A 378 11.32 7.01 7.54
C LEU A 378 10.65 7.37 6.21
N LEU A 379 10.39 6.38 5.35
CA LEU A 379 9.72 6.58 4.07
C LEU A 379 8.29 7.12 4.23
N ALA A 380 7.62 6.79 5.34
CA ALA A 380 6.30 7.30 5.65
C ALA A 380 6.28 8.69 6.30
N GLN A 381 7.44 9.30 6.60
CA GLN A 381 7.48 10.65 7.17
C GLN A 381 6.81 11.65 6.22
N PRO A 382 5.93 12.55 6.71
CA PRO A 382 5.11 13.40 5.84
C PRO A 382 5.92 14.21 4.81
N VAL A 383 7.06 14.77 5.24
CA VAL A 383 7.94 15.58 4.37
C VAL A 383 8.48 14.74 3.21
N LEU A 384 8.96 13.53 3.51
CA LEU A 384 9.51 12.64 2.50
C LEU A 384 8.40 12.06 1.62
N ALA A 385 7.30 11.62 2.23
CA ALA A 385 6.15 11.06 1.54
C ALA A 385 5.57 12.03 0.50
N VAL A 386 5.39 13.31 0.83
CA VAL A 386 4.88 14.32 -0.12
C VAL A 386 5.79 14.48 -1.33
N ARG A 387 7.12 14.52 -1.10
CA ARG A 387 8.10 14.65 -2.19
C ARG A 387 8.12 13.42 -3.09
N LEU A 388 8.17 12.24 -2.48
CA LEU A 388 8.20 10.98 -3.21
C LEU A 388 6.87 10.68 -3.92
N ASN A 389 5.75 11.20 -3.39
CA ASN A 389 4.43 11.00 -3.99
C ASN A 389 4.32 11.60 -5.41
N ALA A 390 5.17 12.57 -5.76
CA ALA A 390 5.24 13.09 -7.13
C ALA A 390 5.59 12.00 -8.17
N LEU A 391 6.37 10.98 -7.78
CA LEU A 391 6.68 9.83 -8.63
C LEU A 391 5.63 8.72 -8.51
N VAL A 392 5.00 8.59 -7.34
CA VAL A 392 3.98 7.56 -7.07
C VAL A 392 2.62 7.89 -7.68
N ASP A 393 2.26 9.16 -7.79
CA ASP A 393 1.05 9.62 -8.48
C ASP A 393 1.40 10.85 -9.34
N PRO A 394 2.10 10.65 -10.47
CA PRO A 394 2.56 11.76 -11.30
C PRO A 394 1.40 12.54 -11.91
N VAL A 395 0.27 11.88 -12.19
CA VAL A 395 -0.92 12.52 -12.76
C VAL A 395 -1.64 13.36 -11.73
N GLY A 396 -1.85 12.85 -10.51
CA GLY A 396 -2.44 13.61 -9.42
C GLY A 396 -1.58 14.80 -9.02
N TRP A 397 -0.25 14.60 -8.93
CA TRP A 397 0.70 15.67 -8.67
C TRP A 397 0.67 16.77 -9.75
N LEU A 398 0.66 16.38 -11.03
CA LEU A 398 0.58 17.32 -12.14
C LEU A 398 -0.74 18.09 -12.11
N LYS A 399 -1.86 17.42 -11.84
CA LYS A 399 -3.19 18.05 -11.73
C LYS A 399 -3.24 19.08 -10.60
N GLN A 400 -2.69 18.77 -9.43
CA GLN A 400 -2.62 19.71 -8.31
C GLN A 400 -1.79 20.96 -8.64
N ARG A 401 -0.74 20.81 -9.46
CA ARG A 401 0.14 21.90 -9.86
C ARG A 401 -0.41 22.75 -11.02
N LEU A 402 -1.11 22.11 -11.96
CA LEU A 402 -1.72 22.80 -13.11
C LEU A 402 -3.08 23.45 -12.77
N TRP A 403 -3.80 22.95 -11.76
CA TRP A 403 -5.11 23.47 -11.40
C TRP A 403 -5.38 23.46 -9.88
N PRO A 404 -4.75 24.39 -9.11
CA PRO A 404 -4.81 24.39 -7.65
C PRO A 404 -6.21 24.65 -7.06
N SER A 405 -7.12 25.24 -7.84
CA SER A 405 -8.40 25.80 -7.40
C SER A 405 -9.62 24.91 -7.67
N MET A 406 -9.44 23.66 -8.13
CA MET A 406 -10.54 22.69 -8.14
C MET A 406 -10.59 22.00 -6.78
N PRO A 407 -11.56 22.30 -5.88
CA PRO A 407 -11.76 21.46 -4.72
C PRO A 407 -11.98 20.03 -5.20
N GLU A 408 -11.25 19.07 -4.61
CA GLU A 408 -11.65 17.67 -4.71
C GLU A 408 -13.02 17.57 -4.06
N GLU A 409 -14.07 17.61 -4.89
CA GLU A 409 -15.42 17.34 -4.44
C GLU A 409 -15.37 15.96 -3.77
N PRO A 410 -15.53 15.90 -2.42
CA PRO A 410 -15.44 14.63 -1.73
C PRO A 410 -16.51 13.76 -2.36
N LEU A 411 -16.16 12.54 -2.74
CA LEU A 411 -17.07 11.57 -3.32
C LEU A 411 -18.31 11.47 -2.42
N ALA A 412 -19.33 12.27 -2.76
CA ALA A 412 -20.59 12.25 -2.09
C ALA A 412 -21.08 10.82 -2.24
N GLN A 413 -21.16 10.12 -1.12
CA GLN A 413 -21.98 8.92 -1.04
C GLN A 413 -23.37 9.43 -1.42
N SER A 414 -23.80 9.19 -2.66
CA SER A 414 -25.16 9.50 -3.05
C SER A 414 -26.06 8.84 -2.00
N PRO A 415 -26.88 9.59 -1.27
CA PRO A 415 -27.77 8.99 -0.29
C PRO A 415 -28.61 7.98 -1.05
N ILE A 416 -28.52 6.72 -0.62
CA ILE A 416 -29.44 5.68 -1.04
C ILE A 416 -30.81 6.22 -0.64
N ARG A 417 -31.60 6.72 -1.60
CA ARG A 417 -33.02 6.99 -1.34
C ARG A 417 -33.62 5.65 -0.92
N PRO A 418 -34.25 5.54 0.25
CA PRO A 418 -35.03 4.35 0.55
C PRO A 418 -36.07 4.19 -0.56
N VAL A 419 -36.04 3.03 -1.23
CA VAL A 419 -37.13 2.62 -2.12
C VAL A 419 -38.38 2.56 -1.24
N PRO A 420 -39.45 3.32 -1.54
CA PRO A 420 -40.67 3.20 -0.77
C PRO A 420 -41.16 1.76 -0.89
N VAL A 421 -41.23 1.07 0.24
CA VAL A 421 -41.91 -0.22 0.35
C VAL A 421 -43.36 0.05 -0.01
N GLN A 422 -43.78 -0.37 -1.19
CA GLN A 422 -45.21 -0.48 -1.51
C GLN A 422 -45.80 -1.45 -0.48
N GLN A 423 -46.60 -0.92 0.43
CA GLN A 423 -47.45 -1.73 1.28
C GLN A 423 -48.43 -2.47 0.36
N VAL A 424 -48.26 -3.79 0.27
CA VAL A 424 -49.27 -4.66 -0.33
C VAL A 424 -50.50 -4.59 0.58
N PRO A 425 -51.68 -4.18 0.08
CA PRO A 425 -52.89 -4.25 0.89
C PRO A 425 -53.25 -5.71 1.08
N THR A 426 -53.21 -6.18 2.33
CA THR A 426 -53.87 -7.41 2.75
C THR A 426 -55.37 -7.15 2.82
N SER A 427 -56.05 -7.19 1.67
CA SER A 427 -57.50 -7.31 1.61
C SER A 427 -57.90 -8.79 1.60
N GLY A 428 -58.43 -9.22 2.75
CA GLY A 428 -59.50 -10.21 2.90
C GLY A 428 -59.46 -11.51 2.12
N LEU A 429 -59.08 -12.61 2.80
CA LEU A 429 -59.56 -13.96 2.51
C LEU A 429 -59.72 -14.72 3.83
N LEU A 430 -60.84 -14.45 4.49
CA LEU A 430 -61.54 -15.38 5.38
C LEU A 430 -62.95 -15.54 4.82
N ARG A 431 -63.11 -16.52 3.95
CA ARG A 431 -64.30 -17.37 3.79
C ARG A 431 -63.85 -18.72 3.30
#